data_AF-A0A9J9HH10-F1
#
_entry.id   AF-A0A9J9HH10-F1
#
_cell.length_a   1.000
_cell.length_b   1.000
_cell.length_c   1.000
_cell.angle_alpha   90.00
_cell.angle_beta   90.00
_cell.angle_gamma   90.00
#
_symmetry.space_group_name_H-M   'P 1'
#
loop_
_entity.id
_entity.type
_entity.pdbx_description
1 polymer ?
#
loop_
_entity_poly.entity_id
_entity_poly.type
_entity_poly.pdbx_seq_one_letter_code
_entity_poly.pdbx_strand_id
1 'polypeptide(L)'
;MAIGYNTGAERADTLRASLPGGGHSIFAIAIDDPDSVRVAALTVEATHGRADILVNSAGTTRPVPHANLDALDEVASVNVV
;
A
#
# COMPACT_ATOMS: atom_id res chain seq x y z
N MET A 1 -13.88 -4.95 0.82
CA MET A 1 -12.64 -4.49 0.12
C MET A 1 -11.51 -4.42 1.13
N ALA A 2 -10.32 -4.83 0.71
CA ALA A 2 -9.12 -4.86 1.50
C ALA A 2 -8.27 -3.60 1.21
N ILE A 3 -7.95 -2.76 2.22
CA ILE A 3 -7.26 -1.47 2.07
C ILE A 3 -5.90 -1.52 2.77
N GLY A 4 -4.82 -1.40 2.01
CA GLY A 4 -3.45 -1.33 2.54
C GLY A 4 -3.03 0.09 2.89
N TYR A 5 -2.28 0.27 3.98
CA TYR A 5 -1.61 1.53 4.31
C TYR A 5 -0.18 1.29 4.80
N ASN A 6 0.78 2.14 4.43
CA ASN A 6 2.12 2.13 5.04
C ASN A 6 2.07 2.95 6.34
N THR A 7 1.79 4.25 6.20
CA THR A 7 1.54 5.16 7.32
C THR A 7 0.13 5.76 7.21
N GLY A 8 -0.51 6.03 8.34
CA GLY A 8 -1.84 6.64 8.39
C GLY A 8 -3.00 5.67 8.58
N ALA A 9 -2.94 4.87 9.64
CA ALA A 9 -4.02 3.97 10.06
C ALA A 9 -5.37 4.71 10.21
N GLU A 10 -5.37 5.92 10.80
CA GLU A 10 -6.60 6.72 10.96
C GLU A 10 -7.24 7.10 9.63
N ARG A 11 -6.42 7.47 8.63
CA ARG A 11 -6.91 7.79 7.29
C ARG A 11 -7.51 6.56 6.62
N ALA A 12 -6.85 5.41 6.78
CA ALA A 12 -7.34 4.13 6.27
C ALA A 12 -8.67 3.73 6.94
N ASP A 13 -8.80 3.89 8.26
CA ASP A 13 -10.05 3.58 8.96
C ASP A 13 -11.18 4.56 8.61
N THR A 14 -10.87 5.85 8.48
CA THR A 14 -11.82 6.86 8.00
C THR A 14 -12.34 6.50 6.60
N LEU A 15 -11.45 6.11 5.68
CA LEU A 15 -11.85 5.65 4.36
C LEU A 15 -12.72 4.39 4.46
N ARG A 16 -12.29 3.38 5.24
CA ARG A 16 -13.04 2.14 5.46
C ARG A 16 -14.47 2.42 5.95
N ALA A 17 -14.63 3.34 6.90
CA ALA A 17 -15.92 3.73 7.46
C ALA A 17 -16.80 4.51 6.46
N SER A 18 -16.20 5.22 5.51
CA SER A 18 -16.93 5.97 4.47
C SER A 18 -17.44 5.11 3.32
N LEU A 19 -16.94 3.89 3.15
CA LEU A 19 -17.34 3.02 2.04
C LEU A 19 -18.74 2.42 2.28
N PRO A 20 -19.61 2.41 1.26
CA PRO A 20 -20.91 1.77 1.37
C PRO A 20 -20.75 0.25 1.45
N GLY A 21 -21.59 -0.39 2.27
CA GLY A 21 -21.57 -1.84 2.46
C GLY A 21 -20.75 -2.28 3.67
N GLY A 22 -20.38 -3.56 3.71
CA GLY A 22 -19.65 -4.18 4.82
C GLY A 22 -18.54 -5.10 4.33
N GLY A 23 -17.78 -5.69 5.26
CA GLY A 23 -16.66 -6.57 4.91
C GLY A 23 -15.44 -5.81 4.35
N HIS A 24 -15.30 -4.53 4.70
CA HIS A 24 -14.07 -3.78 4.41
C HIS A 24 -13.07 -3.96 5.55
N SER A 25 -11.81 -4.17 5.21
CA SER A 25 -10.71 -4.33 6.17
C SER A 25 -9.56 -3.39 5.82
N ILE A 26 -8.78 -3.00 6.84
CA ILE A 26 -7.54 -2.24 6.69
C ILE A 26 -6.38 -3.07 7.22
N PHE A 27 -5.19 -2.93 6.63
CA PHE A 27 -3.98 -3.62 7.07
C PHE A 27 -2.74 -2.78 6.77
N ALA A 28 -1.75 -2.87 7.66
CA ALA A 28 -0.47 -2.23 7.49
C ALA A 28 0.35 -3.00 6.43
N ILE A 29 0.96 -2.28 5.49
CA ILE A 29 1.88 -2.82 4.48
C ILE A 29 3.02 -1.83 4.28
N ALA A 30 4.20 -2.21 4.75
CA ALA A 30 5.45 -1.57 4.38
C ALA A 30 5.95 -2.24 3.08
N ILE A 31 5.85 -1.53 1.95
CA ILE A 31 6.15 -2.08 0.61
C ILE A 31 7.66 -2.36 0.43
N ASP A 32 8.50 -1.67 1.20
CA ASP A 32 9.94 -1.85 1.29
C ASP A 32 10.35 -2.99 2.23
N ASP A 33 9.39 -3.62 2.93
CA ASP A 33 9.60 -4.80 3.76
C ASP A 33 8.88 -6.03 3.16
N PRO A 34 9.63 -6.98 2.57
CA PRO A 34 9.05 -8.20 1.99
C PRO A 34 8.23 -9.03 2.98
N ASP A 35 8.58 -9.05 4.26
CA ASP A 35 7.84 -9.79 5.27
C ASP A 35 6.50 -9.12 5.59
N SER A 36 6.47 -7.78 5.63
CA SER A 36 5.22 -7.02 5.74
C SER A 36 4.27 -7.33 4.60
N VAL A 37 4.77 -7.35 3.35
CA VAL A 37 3.97 -7.70 2.16
C VAL A 37 3.42 -9.13 2.25
N ARG A 38 4.25 -10.09 2.66
CA ARG A 38 3.84 -11.49 2.84
C ARG A 38 2.74 -11.64 3.90
N VAL A 39 2.87 -10.95 5.04
CA VAL A 39 1.85 -10.95 6.10
C VAL A 39 0.54 -10.35 5.59
N ALA A 40 0.60 -9.27 4.80
CA ALA A 40 -0.59 -8.68 4.21
C ALA A 40 -1.30 -9.64 3.24
N ALA A 41 -0.55 -10.34 2.39
CA ALA A 41 -1.10 -11.34 1.46
C ALA A 41 -1.82 -12.48 2.21
N LEU A 42 -1.19 -13.05 3.24
CA LEU A 42 -1.79 -14.08 4.09
C LEU A 42 -3.05 -13.58 4.81
N THR A 43 -3.04 -12.31 5.24
CA THR A 43 -4.21 -11.70 5.88
C THR A 43 -5.38 -11.56 4.90
N VAL A 44 -5.10 -11.15 3.65
CA VAL A 44 -6.11 -11.07 2.60
C VAL A 44 -6.69 -12.45 2.28
N GLU A 45 -5.85 -13.47 2.14
CA GLU A 45 -6.28 -14.84 1.92
C GLU A 45 -7.15 -15.36 3.08
N ALA A 46 -6.70 -15.17 4.33
CA ALA A 46 -7.46 -15.62 5.50
C ALA A 46 -8.80 -14.89 5.68
N THR A 47 -8.88 -13.61 5.32
CA THR A 47 -10.07 -12.77 5.56
C THR A 47 -11.05 -12.79 4.39
N HIS A 48 -10.54 -12.82 3.16
CA HIS A 48 -11.32 -12.65 1.92
C HIS A 48 -11.23 -13.86 0.98
N GLY A 49 -10.42 -14.87 1.31
CA GLY A 49 -10.19 -16.07 0.51
C GLY A 49 -9.19 -15.88 -0.62
N ARG A 50 -9.31 -14.78 -1.38
CA ARG A 50 -8.35 -14.40 -2.44
C ARG A 50 -8.45 -12.91 -2.76
N ALA A 51 -7.47 -12.40 -3.49
CA ALA A 51 -7.57 -11.11 -4.17
C ALA A 51 -7.96 -11.34 -5.65
N ASP A 52 -9.13 -10.84 -6.07
CA ASP A 52 -9.55 -10.87 -7.47
C ASP A 52 -8.91 -9.74 -8.31
N ILE A 53 -8.67 -8.60 -7.67
CA ILE A 53 -8.12 -7.39 -8.28
C ILE A 53 -7.12 -6.78 -7.31
N LEU A 54 -5.92 -6.48 -7.78
CA LEU A 54 -4.90 -5.72 -7.06
C LEU A 54 -4.73 -4.35 -7.70
N VAL A 55 -4.78 -3.31 -6.88
CA VAL A 55 -4.55 -1.93 -7.32
C VAL A 55 -3.36 -1.38 -6.57
N ASN A 56 -2.23 -1.16 -7.25
CA ASN A 56 -1.08 -0.48 -6.68
C ASN A 56 -1.25 1.04 -6.80
N SER A 57 -1.67 1.69 -5.72
CA SER A 57 -1.87 3.15 -5.67
C SER A 57 -1.03 3.82 -4.59
N ALA A 58 -0.14 3.08 -3.91
CA ALA A 58 0.77 3.65 -2.93
C ALA A 58 1.96 4.27 -3.64
N GLY A 59 2.07 5.60 -3.58
CA GLY A 59 3.18 6.33 -4.18
C GLY A 59 3.47 7.61 -3.40
N THR A 60 4.76 7.92 -3.24
CA THR A 60 5.20 9.23 -2.76
C THR A 60 6.18 9.82 -3.77
N THR A 61 6.16 11.13 -3.94
CA THR A 61 7.07 11.84 -4.83
C THR A 61 8.04 12.68 -4.02
N ARG A 62 9.34 12.51 -4.24
CA ARG A 62 10.37 13.40 -3.72
C ARG A 62 10.80 14.37 -4.83
N PRO A 63 10.71 15.70 -4.62
CA PRO A 63 11.19 16.65 -5.62
C PRO A 63 12.72 16.58 -5.74
N VAL A 64 13.24 16.56 -6.96
CA VAL A 64 14.68 16.58 -7.27
C VAL A 64 15.02 17.88 -8.01
N PRO A 65 15.94 18.72 -7.50
CA PRO A 65 16.36 19.94 -8.18
C PRO A 65 16.95 19.66 -9.57
N HIS A 66 16.53 20.43 -10.58
CA HIS A 66 16.91 20.22 -11.99
C HIS A 66 18.43 20.20 -12.26
N ALA A 67 19.23 20.86 -11.42
CA ALA A 67 20.69 20.94 -11.58
C ALA A 67 21.45 19.75 -10.97
N ASN A 68 20.76 18.80 -10.33
CA ASN A 68 21.39 17.69 -9.64
C ASN A 68 20.69 16.36 -9.98
N LEU A 69 20.99 15.85 -11.19
CA LEU A 69 20.53 14.54 -11.64
C LEU A 69 21.19 13.38 -10.89
N ASP A 70 22.35 13.61 -10.26
CA ASP A 70 23.02 12.62 -9.41
C ASP A 70 22.31 12.41 -8.07
N ALA A 71 21.41 13.32 -7.66
CA ALA A 71 20.52 13.16 -6.51
C ALA A 71 19.30 12.28 -6.80
N LEU A 72 19.18 11.77 -8.03
CA LEU A 72 18.20 10.76 -8.42
C LEU A 72 18.71 9.38 -7.95
N ASP A 73 18.84 9.21 -6.63
CA ASP A 73 19.14 7.88 -6.07
C ASP A 73 18.07 6.87 -6.52
N GLU A 74 18.49 5.61 -6.64
CA GLU A 74 17.73 4.43 -7.06
C GLU A 74 16.61 4.06 -6.05
N VAL A 75 15.75 5.01 -5.70
CA VAL A 75 14.55 4.84 -4.86
C VAL A 75 13.30 4.73 -5.73
N ALA A 76 13.49 4.30 -6.99
CA ALA A 76 12.41 3.87 -7.84
C ALA A 76 12.30 2.35 -7.79
N SER A 77 12.20 1.77 -6.59
CA SER A 77 11.58 0.46 -6.44
C SER A 77 10.09 0.60 -6.70
N VAL A 78 9.75 0.81 -7.96
CA VAL A 78 8.42 0.52 -8.49
C VAL A 78 8.31 -1.00 -8.46
N ASN A 79 7.88 -1.53 -7.32
CA ASN A 79 7.43 -2.91 -7.24
C ASN A 79 6.12 -3.00 -8.03
N VAL A 80 6.26 -3.27 -9.33
CA VAL A 80 5.18 -3.88 -10.11
C VAL A 80 5.01 -5.28 -9.51
N VAL A 81 3.92 -5.45 -8.75
CA VAL A 81 3.41 -6.76 -8.38
C VAL A 81 2.81 -7.40 -9.62
#